data_AF-A0A839ZYS2-F1
#
_entry.id   AF-A0A839ZYS2-F1
#
_cell.length_a   1.000
_cell.length_b   1.000
_cell.length_c   1.000
_cell.angle_alpha   90.00
_cell.angle_beta   90.00
_cell.angle_gamma   90.00
#
_symmetry.space_group_name_H-M   'P 1'
#
loop_
_entity.id
_entity.type
_entity.pdbx_description
1 polymer ?
#
loop_
_entity_poly.entity_id
_entity_poly.type
_entity_poly.pdbx_seq_one_letter_code
_entity_poly.pdbx_strand_id
1 'polypeptide(L)'
;MSLRRAFEAEHARRDAVRHAREEAERKQQEEDLARAQQLYDALAEDEGFLREKGLTLGLRRYTVTLNHDAFLIDAYFESGTINVRSADKRTATTSTAAPRKQQLVNTPDEALDVMAQFLADETD
;
A
#
# COMPACT_ATOMS: atom_id res chain seq x y z
N MET A 1 22.10 3.66 46.03
CA MET A 1 22.08 3.72 44.54
C MET A 1 22.98 4.88 44.11
N SER A 2 23.83 4.71 43.09
CA SER A 2 24.73 5.78 42.61
C SER A 2 24.24 6.36 41.27
N LEU A 3 24.61 7.61 40.98
CA LEU A 3 24.28 8.27 39.72
C LEU A 3 24.73 7.45 38.50
N ARG A 4 25.94 6.86 38.56
CA ARG A 4 26.46 5.97 37.52
C ARG A 4 25.54 4.78 37.24
N ARG A 5 25.06 4.09 38.30
CA ARG A 5 24.14 2.96 38.15
C ARG A 5 22.78 3.39 37.60
N ALA A 6 22.29 4.57 37.97
CA ALA A 6 21.05 5.12 37.43
C ALA A 6 21.18 5.48 35.95
N PHE A 7 22.31 6.07 35.54
CA PHE A 7 22.61 6.41 34.15
C PHE A 7 22.73 5.16 33.27
N GLU A 8 23.51 4.16 33.70
CA GLU A 8 23.68 2.90 32.95
C GLU A 8 22.34 2.17 32.76
N ALA A 9 21.49 2.14 33.81
CA ALA A 9 20.16 1.53 33.73
C ALA A 9 19.22 2.27 32.76
N GLU A 10 19.24 3.61 32.74
CA GLU A 10 18.44 4.40 31.81
C GLU A 10 18.94 4.27 30.37
N HIS A 11 20.26 4.25 30.16
CA HIS A 11 20.85 4.04 28.84
C HIS A 11 20.44 2.68 28.27
N ALA A 12 20.57 1.61 29.06
CA ALA A 12 20.15 0.27 28.66
C ALA A 12 18.65 0.18 28.33
N ARG A 13 17.79 0.88 29.09
CA ARG A 13 16.35 0.96 28.77
C ARG A 13 16.09 1.65 27.44
N ARG A 14 16.77 2.76 27.15
CA ARG A 14 16.59 3.49 25.89
C ARG A 14 17.08 2.68 24.69
N ASP A 15 18.20 1.98 24.82
CA ASP A 15 18.71 1.12 23.76
C ASP A 15 17.75 -0.06 23.51
N ALA A 16 17.22 -0.69 24.58
CA ALA A 16 16.20 -1.74 24.44
C ALA A 16 14.92 -1.22 23.76
N VAL A 17 14.45 -0.02 24.10
CA VAL A 17 13.28 0.60 23.45
C VAL A 17 13.57 0.92 21.98
N ARG A 18 14.77 1.37 21.65
CA ARG A 18 15.16 1.65 20.26
C ARG A 18 15.13 0.37 19.42
N HIS A 19 15.78 -0.68 19.89
CA HIS A 19 15.79 -1.97 19.19
C HIS A 19 14.38 -2.58 19.05
N ALA A 20 13.54 -2.47 20.08
CA ALA A 20 12.17 -2.94 20.01
C ALA A 20 11.34 -2.18 18.95
N ARG A 21 11.56 -0.87 18.80
CA ARG A 21 10.90 -0.06 17.76
C ARG A 21 11.40 -0.43 16.36
N GLU A 22 12.71 -0.54 16.18
CA GLU A 22 13.32 -0.96 14.91
C GLU A 22 12.80 -2.34 14.47
N GLU A 23 12.66 -3.28 15.41
CA GLU A 23 12.12 -4.61 15.11
C GLU A 23 10.63 -4.56 14.77
N ALA A 24 9.84 -3.76 15.49
CA ALA A 24 8.42 -3.57 15.20
C ALA A 24 8.19 -2.93 13.81
N GLU A 25 8.97 -1.90 13.48
CA GLU A 25 8.92 -1.25 12.16
C GLU A 25 9.29 -2.22 11.04
N ARG A 26 10.32 -3.06 11.25
CA ARG A 26 10.68 -4.10 10.29
C ARG A 26 9.55 -5.11 10.08
N LYS A 27 8.96 -5.61 11.17
CA LYS A 27 7.82 -6.54 11.10
C LYS A 27 6.65 -5.94 10.35
N GLN A 28 6.32 -4.68 10.65
CA GLN A 28 5.25 -3.98 9.94
C GLN A 28 5.51 -3.87 8.44
N GLN A 29 6.74 -3.53 8.05
CA GLN A 29 7.13 -3.45 6.64
C GLN A 29 7.08 -4.81 5.93
N GLU A 30 7.46 -5.90 6.62
CA GLU A 30 7.36 -7.26 6.09
C GLU A 30 5.90 -7.68 5.91
N GLU A 31 5.03 -7.34 6.87
CA GLU A 31 3.59 -7.59 6.79
C GLU A 31 2.92 -6.79 5.67
N ASP A 32 3.22 -5.49 5.55
CA ASP A 32 2.68 -4.63 4.49
C ASP A 32 3.11 -5.14 3.10
N LEU A 33 4.36 -5.62 2.96
CA LEU A 33 4.84 -6.25 1.72
C LEU A 33 4.07 -7.53 1.40
N ALA A 34 3.91 -8.41 2.39
CA ALA A 34 3.22 -9.68 2.21
C ALA A 34 1.76 -9.47 1.78
N ARG A 35 1.10 -8.48 2.39
CA ARG A 35 -0.28 -8.12 2.05
C ARG A 35 -0.41 -7.46 0.66
N ALA A 36 0.57 -6.64 0.26
CA ALA A 36 0.62 -6.10 -1.10
C ALA A 36 0.80 -7.22 -2.13
N GLN A 37 1.66 -8.21 -1.84
CA GLN A 37 1.82 -9.39 -2.69
C GLN A 37 0.53 -10.20 -2.78
N GLN A 38 -0.18 -10.41 -1.66
CA GLN A 38 -1.47 -11.11 -1.64
C GLN A 38 -2.50 -10.44 -2.57
N LEU A 39 -2.63 -9.11 -2.51
CA LEU A 39 -3.53 -8.38 -3.40
C LEU A 39 -3.10 -8.48 -4.87
N TYR A 40 -1.79 -8.38 -5.14
CA TYR A 40 -1.26 -8.54 -6.49
C TYR A 40 -1.58 -9.92 -7.05
N ASP A 41 -1.34 -10.98 -6.28
CA ASP A 41 -1.59 -12.36 -6.73
C ASP A 41 -3.09 -12.56 -7.02
N ALA A 42 -3.98 -12.08 -6.15
CA ALA A 42 -5.43 -12.15 -6.37
C ALA A 42 -5.86 -11.43 -7.66
N LEU A 43 -5.30 -10.25 -7.96
CA LEU A 43 -5.60 -9.54 -9.20
C LEU A 43 -4.98 -10.22 -10.43
N ALA A 44 -3.84 -10.88 -10.27
CA ALA A 44 -3.13 -11.56 -11.35
C ALA A 44 -3.81 -12.87 -11.77
N GLU A 45 -4.63 -13.49 -10.92
CA GLU A 45 -5.40 -14.70 -11.26
C GLU A 45 -6.32 -14.48 -12.48
N ASP A 46 -6.82 -13.26 -12.68
CA ASP A 46 -7.74 -12.90 -13.76
C ASP A 46 -7.05 -12.16 -14.94
N GLU A 47 -5.91 -12.67 -15.43
CA GLU A 47 -5.17 -12.05 -16.55
C GLU A 47 -6.02 -11.81 -17.80
N GLY A 48 -7.03 -12.65 -18.05
CA GLY A 48 -7.96 -12.50 -19.17
C GLY A 48 -8.79 -11.22 -19.06
N PHE A 49 -9.31 -10.94 -17.87
CA PHE A 49 -10.07 -9.72 -17.58
C PHE A 49 -9.18 -8.48 -17.65
N LEU A 50 -7.96 -8.56 -17.10
CA LEU A 50 -7.00 -7.46 -17.20
C LEU A 50 -6.71 -7.09 -18.65
N ARG A 51 -6.50 -8.08 -19.52
CA ARG A 51 -6.31 -7.85 -20.96
C ARG A 51 -7.56 -7.31 -21.65
N GLU A 52 -8.74 -7.85 -21.35
CA GLU A 52 -10.02 -7.37 -21.90
C GLU A 52 -10.23 -5.88 -21.59
N LYS A 53 -9.88 -5.45 -20.38
CA LYS A 53 -10.02 -4.07 -19.92
C LYS A 53 -8.81 -3.17 -20.24
N GLY A 54 -7.81 -3.66 -20.95
CA GLY A 54 -6.60 -2.89 -21.29
C GLY A 54 -5.78 -2.47 -20.06
N LEU A 55 -5.86 -3.23 -18.97
CA LEU A 55 -5.19 -2.96 -17.70
C LEU A 55 -3.83 -3.63 -17.66
N THR A 56 -2.83 -2.89 -17.18
CA THR A 56 -1.53 -3.44 -16.79
C THR A 56 -1.43 -3.46 -15.28
N LEU A 57 -1.31 -4.66 -14.70
CA LEU A 57 -1.08 -4.85 -13.28
C LEU A 57 0.41 -4.69 -12.96
N GLY A 58 0.72 -3.95 -11.90
CA GLY A 58 2.08 -3.76 -11.40
C GLY A 58 2.14 -3.85 -9.88
N LEU A 59 3.28 -4.32 -9.37
CA LEU A 59 3.63 -4.27 -7.96
C LEU A 59 4.95 -3.53 -7.81
N ARG A 60 4.96 -2.48 -6.99
CA ARG A 60 6.17 -1.72 -6.64
C ARG A 60 6.26 -1.56 -5.13
N ARG A 61 7.11 -2.37 -4.50
CA ARG A 61 7.36 -2.42 -3.05
C ARG A 61 6.06 -2.63 -2.25
N TYR A 62 5.37 -1.55 -1.86
CA TYR A 62 4.12 -1.60 -1.09
C TYR A 62 2.92 -1.06 -1.88
N THR A 63 3.05 -0.91 -3.20
CA THR A 63 1.97 -0.37 -4.05
C THR A 63 1.59 -1.38 -5.12
N VAL A 64 0.32 -1.77 -5.15
CA VAL A 64 -0.29 -2.50 -6.25
C VAL A 64 -0.99 -1.50 -7.15
N THR A 65 -0.80 -1.60 -8.46
CA THR A 65 -1.26 -0.62 -9.43
C THR A 65 -1.98 -1.31 -10.59
N LEU A 66 -3.18 -0.84 -10.91
CA LEU A 66 -3.87 -1.09 -12.16
C LEU A 66 -3.73 0.13 -13.07
N ASN A 67 -2.94 -0.02 -14.11
CA ASN A 67 -2.62 1.04 -15.05
C ASN A 67 -3.41 0.90 -16.35
N HIS A 68 -4.24 1.89 -16.67
CA HIS A 68 -4.91 2.04 -17.95
C HIS A 68 -4.35 3.27 -18.69
N ASP A 69 -4.63 3.41 -19.98
CA ASP A 69 -4.24 4.61 -20.75
C ASP A 69 -4.97 5.87 -20.26
N ALA A 70 -6.23 5.71 -19.87
CA ALA A 70 -7.08 6.81 -19.42
C ALA A 70 -7.00 7.07 -17.91
N PHE A 71 -6.65 6.10 -17.07
CA PHE A 71 -6.69 6.25 -15.62
C PHE A 71 -5.67 5.35 -14.91
N LEU A 72 -5.52 5.54 -13.61
CA LEU A 72 -4.68 4.75 -12.72
C LEU A 72 -5.44 4.43 -11.44
N ILE A 73 -5.40 3.19 -10.97
CA ILE A 73 -5.89 2.82 -9.64
C ILE A 73 -4.71 2.21 -8.87
N ASP A 74 -4.38 2.79 -7.72
CA ASP A 74 -3.31 2.30 -6.84
C ASP A 74 -3.89 1.86 -5.50
N ALA A 75 -3.31 0.81 -4.91
CA ALA A 75 -3.46 0.45 -3.51
C ALA A 75 -2.09 0.51 -2.83
N TYR A 76 -1.88 1.49 -1.95
CA TYR A 76 -0.63 1.67 -1.19
C TYR A 76 -0.78 1.16 0.24
N PHE A 77 0.11 0.26 0.64
CA PHE A 77 0.15 -0.38 1.95
C PHE A 77 1.14 0.37 2.84
N GLU A 78 0.66 0.81 4.00
CA GLU A 78 1.50 1.50 4.98
C GLU A 78 0.91 1.36 6.39
N SER A 79 1.74 0.92 7.32
CA SER A 79 1.40 0.85 8.75
C SER A 79 0.12 0.05 9.00
N GLY A 80 -0.07 -1.05 8.29
CA GLY A 80 -1.24 -1.91 8.43
C GLY A 80 -2.51 -1.41 7.75
N THR A 81 -2.47 -0.24 7.10
CA THR A 81 -3.58 0.33 6.34
C THR A 81 -3.30 0.28 4.85
N ILE A 82 -4.36 0.33 4.05
CA ILE A 82 -4.29 0.37 2.59
C ILE A 82 -5.02 1.61 2.12
N ASN A 83 -4.31 2.50 1.44
CA ASN A 83 -4.91 3.64 0.77
C ASN A 83 -5.12 3.30 -0.70
N VAL A 84 -6.39 3.06 -1.07
CA VAL A 84 -6.79 2.84 -2.45
C VAL A 84 -7.18 4.17 -3.07
N ARG A 85 -6.58 4.52 -4.21
CA ARG A 85 -6.83 5.79 -4.92
C ARG A 85 -7.02 5.57 -6.41
N SER A 86 -7.86 6.41 -7.02
CA SER A 86 -8.00 6.51 -8.48
C SER A 86 -7.55 7.89 -8.95
N ALA A 87 -6.85 7.95 -10.09
CA ALA A 87 -6.44 9.19 -10.74
C ALA A 87 -6.73 9.13 -12.25
N ASP A 88 -7.23 10.23 -12.82
CA ASP A 88 -7.51 10.33 -14.25
C ASP A 88 -6.32 10.89 -15.01
N LYS A 89 -5.92 10.20 -16.07
CA LYS A 89 -4.83 10.61 -16.96
C LYS A 89 -5.32 11.43 -18.14
N ARG A 90 -6.62 11.37 -18.48
CA ARG A 90 -7.19 12.10 -19.63
C ARG A 90 -6.98 13.61 -19.54
N THR A 91 -7.02 14.14 -18.33
CA THR A 91 -6.83 15.58 -18.05
C THR A 91 -5.46 15.92 -17.45
N ALA A 92 -4.58 14.93 -17.30
CA ALA A 92 -3.31 15.10 -16.62
C ALA A 92 -2.24 15.62 -17.61
N THR A 93 -1.80 16.86 -17.41
CA THR A 93 -0.70 17.46 -18.17
C THR A 93 0.69 17.03 -17.66
N THR A 94 0.75 16.24 -16.58
CA THR A 94 1.98 15.70 -15.98
C THR A 94 1.80 14.21 -15.64
N SER A 95 2.91 13.48 -15.51
CA SER A 95 2.95 12.04 -15.22
C SER A 95 2.28 11.62 -13.89
N THR A 96 1.91 12.58 -13.04
CA THR A 96 1.27 12.36 -11.74
C THR A 96 -0.02 13.18 -11.67
N ALA A 97 -1.12 12.58 -12.10
CA ALA A 97 -2.45 13.15 -11.92
C ALA A 97 -2.83 13.18 -10.44
N ALA A 98 -3.49 14.24 -9.97
CA ALA A 98 -4.04 14.27 -8.62
C ALA A 98 -5.15 13.20 -8.45
N PRO A 99 -5.21 12.49 -7.30
CA PRO A 99 -6.23 11.46 -7.10
C PRO A 99 -7.62 12.08 -7.04
N ARG A 100 -8.57 11.50 -7.78
CA ARG A 100 -9.99 11.89 -7.82
C ARG A 100 -10.79 11.25 -6.71
N LYS A 101 -10.47 9.99 -6.41
CA LYS A 101 -11.12 9.19 -5.36
C LYS A 101 -10.01 8.57 -4.51
N GLN A 102 -10.28 8.48 -3.21
CA GLN A 102 -9.41 7.76 -2.28
C GLN A 102 -10.25 7.14 -1.17
N GLN A 103 -9.85 5.98 -0.69
CA GLN A 103 -10.48 5.29 0.42
C GLN A 103 -9.43 4.48 1.19
N LEU A 104 -9.50 4.57 2.53
CA LEU A 104 -8.67 3.81 3.43
C LEU A 104 -9.41 2.54 3.86
N VAL A 105 -8.73 1.41 3.77
CA VAL A 105 -9.22 0.09 4.17
C VAL A 105 -8.14 -0.67 4.93
N ASN A 106 -8.50 -1.76 5.58
CA ASN A 106 -7.59 -2.47 6.50
C ASN A 106 -7.27 -3.89 6.05
N THR A 107 -7.85 -4.40 4.95
CA THR A 107 -7.58 -5.74 4.44
C THR A 107 -7.39 -5.77 2.93
N PRO A 108 -6.60 -6.71 2.38
CA PRO A 108 -6.47 -6.90 0.93
C PRO A 108 -7.82 -7.12 0.23
N ASP A 109 -8.74 -7.87 0.84
CA ASP A 109 -10.07 -8.14 0.27
C ASP A 109 -10.91 -6.87 0.17
N GLU A 110 -10.93 -6.03 1.22
CA GLU A 110 -11.59 -4.72 1.15
C GLU A 110 -10.94 -3.81 0.09
N ALA A 111 -9.62 -3.90 -0.08
CA ALA A 111 -8.92 -3.15 -1.12
C ALA A 111 -9.32 -3.61 -2.53
N LEU A 112 -9.45 -4.93 -2.73
CA LEU A 112 -9.94 -5.51 -3.98
C LEU A 112 -11.34 -5.00 -4.31
N ASP A 113 -12.26 -5.01 -3.34
CA ASP A 113 -13.63 -4.50 -3.52
C ASP A 113 -13.64 -3.02 -3.94
N VAL A 114 -12.85 -2.18 -3.27
CA VAL A 114 -12.74 -0.75 -3.60
C VAL A 114 -12.11 -0.54 -4.98
N MET A 115 -11.07 -1.31 -5.33
CA MET A 115 -10.46 -1.23 -6.66
C MET A 115 -11.46 -1.63 -7.75
N ALA A 116 -12.27 -2.66 -7.52
CA ALA A 116 -13.33 -3.07 -8.44
C ALA A 116 -14.41 -1.98 -8.60
N GLN A 117 -14.82 -1.35 -7.49
CA GLN A 117 -15.75 -0.21 -7.54
C GLN A 117 -15.18 0.95 -8.37
N PHE A 118 -13.93 1.33 -8.11
CA PHE A 118 -13.28 2.42 -8.85
C PHE A 118 -13.11 2.07 -10.33
N LEU A 119 -12.83 0.80 -10.66
CA LEU A 119 -12.74 0.34 -12.03
C LEU A 119 -14.11 0.43 -12.73
N ALA A 120 -15.18 -0.03 -12.09
CA ALA A 120 -16.53 0.07 -12.64
C ALA A 120 -16.91 1.52 -12.97
N ASP A 121 -16.67 2.42 -12.02
CA ASP A 121 -16.94 3.85 -12.18
C ASP A 121 -16.15 4.54 -13.33
N GLU A 122 -15.01 3.98 -13.74
CA GLU A 122 -14.21 4.51 -14.86
C GLU A 122 -14.59 3.89 -16.22
N THR A 123 -15.31 2.76 -16.21
CA THR A 123 -15.71 2.01 -17.40
C THR A 123 -17.18 2.16 -17.78
N ASP A 124 -18.00 2.78 -16.93
CA ASP A 124 -19.36 3.25 -17.24
C ASP A 124 -19.35 4.52 -18.11
#